data_AF-A0A957NX17-F1
#
_entry.id   AF-A0A957NX17-F1
#
_cell.length_a   1.000
_cell.length_b   1.000
_cell.length_c   1.000
_cell.angle_alpha   90.00
_cell.angle_beta   90.00
_cell.angle_gamma   90.00
#
_symmetry.space_group_name_H-M   'P 1'
#
loop_
_entity.id
_entity.type
_entity.pdbx_description
1 polymer ?
#
loop_
_entity_poly.entity_id
_entity_poly.type
_entity_poly.pdbx_seq_one_letter_code
_entity_poly.pdbx_strand_id
1 'polypeptide(L)'
;YNTMLLNPDFGSLGPRLSTRQELEIFSPDYLAETATLVGILTLGWLDASNGYHQGVPALAATVNSPVRRLRNDEVRLFHADGQGQPLMRYASMLLSQHDPLISSLLMSILDNLHMLFPQSQKRLMVMRNNIAWKSIVQPAG
;
A
#
# COMPACT_ATOMS: atom_id res chain seq x y z
N TYR A 1 4.92 10.03 0.06
CA TYR A 1 5.65 9.93 -1.23
C TYR A 1 4.66 9.63 -2.33
N ASN A 2 4.81 10.27 -3.49
CA ASN A 2 3.90 10.10 -4.62
C ASN A 2 4.48 9.06 -5.61
N THR A 3 4.07 7.80 -5.47
CA THR A 3 4.15 6.80 -6.54
C THR A 3 2.92 6.99 -7.42
N MET A 4 2.81 8.15 -8.05
CA MET A 4 1.78 8.39 -9.05
C MET A 4 2.13 7.55 -10.26
N LEU A 5 1.27 6.61 -10.61
CA LEU A 5 1.25 6.03 -11.94
C LEU A 5 0.52 7.05 -12.82
N LEU A 6 1.28 8.04 -13.31
CA LEU A 6 0.77 9.02 -14.25
C LEU A 6 0.97 8.45 -15.66
N ASN A 7 -0.10 7.95 -16.28
CA ASN A 7 -0.21 8.02 -17.72
C ASN A 7 -1.66 8.32 -18.17
N PRO A 8 -2.01 9.60 -18.42
CA PRO A 8 -3.29 9.94 -19.03
C PRO A 8 -3.37 9.57 -20.53
N ASP A 9 -2.26 9.15 -21.16
CA ASP A 9 -2.12 8.92 -22.60
C ASP A 9 -1.30 7.65 -22.94
N PHE A 10 -1.43 6.57 -22.14
CA PHE A 10 -0.70 5.33 -22.41
C PHE A 10 -1.06 4.84 -23.83
N GLY A 11 -0.05 4.72 -24.70
CA GLY A 11 -0.20 4.30 -26.09
C GLY A 11 -0.41 5.39 -27.16
N SER A 12 -0.53 6.68 -26.84
CA SER A 12 -0.60 7.72 -27.89
C SER A 12 0.80 8.15 -28.38
N LEU A 13 1.29 7.55 -29.46
CA LEU A 13 2.52 7.94 -30.15
C LEU A 13 2.28 9.01 -31.24
N GLY A 14 1.24 9.83 -31.11
CA GLY A 14 0.91 10.88 -32.08
C GLY A 14 -0.44 11.56 -31.84
N PRO A 15 -0.75 12.66 -32.55
CA PRO A 15 -2.01 13.37 -32.45
C PRO A 15 -3.18 12.43 -32.81
N ARG A 16 -4.22 12.40 -31.96
CA ARG A 16 -5.40 11.54 -32.15
C ARG A 16 -6.17 12.00 -33.39
N LEU A 17 -6.06 11.23 -34.47
CA LEU A 17 -6.74 11.51 -35.75
C LEU A 17 -8.19 11.04 -35.79
N SER A 18 -8.62 10.26 -34.80
CA SER A 18 -9.96 9.68 -34.73
C SER A 18 -10.73 10.19 -33.51
N THR A 19 -12.02 10.43 -33.71
CA THR A 19 -12.97 10.83 -32.68
C THR A 19 -13.33 9.65 -31.76
N ARG A 20 -13.86 9.93 -30.57
CA ARG A 20 -14.22 8.91 -29.57
C ARG A 20 -15.19 7.84 -30.10
N GLN A 21 -16.12 8.23 -30.98
CA GLN A 21 -17.06 7.32 -31.64
C GLN A 21 -16.38 6.37 -32.64
N GLU A 22 -15.30 6.79 -33.29
CA GLU A 22 -14.57 5.94 -34.25
C GLU A 22 -13.72 4.88 -33.52
N LEU A 23 -13.18 5.20 -32.34
CA LEU A 23 -12.45 4.25 -31.50
C LEU A 23 -13.32 3.10 -30.97
N GLU A 24 -14.61 3.33 -30.72
CA GLU A 24 -15.59 2.31 -30.30
C GLU A 24 -15.83 1.22 -31.34
N ILE A 25 -15.59 1.53 -32.60
CA ILE A 25 -15.84 0.64 -33.73
C ILE A 25 -14.57 -0.12 -34.13
N PHE A 26 -13.40 0.54 -34.13
CA PHE A 26 -12.17 -0.02 -34.69
C PHE A 26 -11.25 -0.69 -33.67
N SER A 27 -11.33 -0.31 -32.39
CA SER A 27 -10.47 -0.86 -31.33
C SER A 27 -11.23 -0.93 -30.00
N PRO A 28 -12.29 -1.76 -29.88
CA PRO A 28 -13.12 -1.82 -28.67
C PRO A 28 -12.33 -2.20 -27.40
N ASP A 29 -11.25 -2.97 -27.52
CA ASP A 29 -10.35 -3.29 -26.40
C ASP A 29 -9.56 -2.07 -25.89
N TYR A 30 -9.45 -1.03 -26.71
CA TYR A 30 -8.77 0.24 -26.41
C TYR A 30 -9.63 1.21 -25.59
N LEU A 31 -10.95 0.97 -25.50
CA LEU A 31 -11.85 1.72 -24.60
C LEU A 31 -11.82 1.25 -23.16
N ALA A 32 -11.12 0.16 -22.87
CA ALA A 32 -10.95 -0.38 -21.52
C ALA A 32 -9.81 0.29 -20.71
N GLU A 33 -9.22 1.39 -21.21
CA GLU A 33 -8.16 2.16 -20.55
C GLU A 33 -8.72 3.40 -19.83
N THR A 34 -8.37 3.80 -18.60
CA THR A 34 -7.43 3.30 -17.59
C THR A 34 -7.88 3.91 -16.24
N ALA A 35 -7.83 3.16 -15.14
CA ALA A 35 -8.03 3.74 -13.81
C ALA A 35 -6.78 4.50 -13.36
N THR A 36 -6.92 5.75 -12.96
CA THR A 36 -5.82 6.56 -12.40
C THR A 36 -5.41 5.99 -11.03
N LEU A 37 -4.19 5.47 -10.92
CA LEU A 37 -3.64 5.05 -9.65
C LEU A 37 -3.03 6.25 -8.91
N VAL A 38 -3.69 6.65 -7.82
CA VAL A 38 -3.40 7.89 -7.08
C VAL A 38 -2.20 7.74 -6.12
N GLY A 39 -1.69 6.54 -5.88
CA GLY A 39 -0.45 6.31 -5.13
C GLY A 39 -0.32 4.89 -4.56
N ILE A 40 0.87 4.31 -4.62
CA ILE A 40 1.25 3.04 -3.96
C ILE A 40 2.22 3.32 -2.81
N LEU A 41 1.77 3.08 -1.58
CA LEU A 41 2.67 3.08 -0.43
C LEU A 41 3.30 1.68 -0.26
N THR A 42 4.61 1.58 -0.42
CA THR A 42 5.32 0.32 -0.20
C THR A 42 5.70 0.16 1.28
N LEU A 43 5.27 -0.96 1.88
CA LEU A 43 5.53 -1.28 3.29
C LEU A 43 6.70 -2.25 3.49
N GLY A 44 7.10 -2.96 2.43
CA GLY A 44 8.11 -4.00 2.49
C GLY A 44 8.19 -4.85 1.22
N TRP A 45 8.98 -5.92 1.28
CA TRP A 45 9.17 -6.87 0.17
C TRP A 45 9.36 -8.31 0.67
N LEU A 46 9.24 -9.26 -0.26
CA LEU A 46 9.59 -10.66 -0.09
C LEU A 46 10.88 -10.91 -0.88
N ASP A 47 11.90 -11.47 -0.26
CA ASP A 47 13.16 -11.80 -0.93
C ASP A 47 13.11 -13.18 -1.63
N ALA A 48 14.18 -13.50 -2.37
CA ALA A 48 14.31 -14.77 -3.08
C ALA A 48 14.41 -16.00 -2.14
N SER A 49 14.74 -15.78 -0.86
CA SER A 49 14.75 -16.83 0.18
C SER A 49 13.40 -16.98 0.89
N ASN A 50 12.36 -16.31 0.39
CA ASN A 50 11.01 -16.27 0.96
C ASN A 50 10.97 -15.58 2.35
N GLY A 51 11.92 -14.68 2.60
CA GLY A 51 12.00 -13.82 3.78
C GLY A 51 11.24 -12.51 3.56
N TYR A 52 10.33 -12.19 4.48
CA TYR A 52 9.63 -10.91 4.47
C TYR A 52 10.43 -9.82 5.18
N HIS A 53 10.50 -8.65 4.56
CA HIS A 53 11.20 -7.48 5.07
C HIS A 53 10.28 -6.28 5.10
N GLN A 54 10.35 -5.48 6.17
CA GLN A 54 9.56 -4.26 6.35
C GLN A 54 10.44 -3.02 6.20
N GLY A 55 10.04 -2.10 5.32
CA GLY A 55 10.79 -0.91 4.98
C GLY A 55 10.72 -0.58 3.50
N VAL A 56 11.64 0.28 3.05
CA VAL A 56 11.74 0.67 1.64
C VAL A 56 12.53 -0.38 0.88
N PRO A 57 11.97 -1.02 -0.16
CA PRO A 57 12.73 -1.96 -0.98
C PRO A 57 13.75 -1.24 -1.87
N ALA A 58 14.82 -1.96 -2.23
CA ALA A 58 15.81 -1.48 -3.19
C ALA A 58 15.29 -1.46 -4.64
N LEU A 59 14.14 -2.10 -4.91
CA LEU A 59 13.53 -2.23 -6.23
C LEU A 59 12.13 -1.62 -6.21
N ALA A 60 11.77 -0.92 -7.30
CA ALA A 60 10.43 -0.42 -7.53
C ALA A 60 9.64 -1.37 -8.42
N ALA A 61 8.32 -1.42 -8.24
CA ALA A 61 7.44 -2.12 -9.18
C ALA A 61 7.47 -1.45 -10.55
N THR A 62 7.45 -2.24 -11.62
CA THR A 62 7.35 -1.74 -13.00
C THR A 62 5.91 -1.69 -13.47
N VAL A 63 5.63 -0.94 -14.54
CA VAL A 63 4.32 -0.92 -15.19
C VAL A 63 3.92 -2.36 -15.58
N ASN A 64 2.64 -2.69 -15.40
CA ASN A 64 2.07 -4.03 -15.61
C ASN A 64 2.54 -5.11 -14.61
N SER A 65 3.21 -4.73 -13.51
CA SER A 65 3.44 -5.67 -12.40
C SER A 65 2.10 -6.20 -11.87
N PRO A 66 1.90 -7.53 -11.75
CA PRO A 66 0.66 -8.09 -11.27
C PRO A 66 0.45 -7.73 -9.79
N VAL A 67 -0.78 -7.35 -9.45
CA VAL A 67 -1.18 -7.06 -8.08
C VAL A 67 -2.16 -8.13 -7.61
N ARG A 68 -1.95 -8.63 -6.40
CA ARG A 68 -2.92 -9.49 -5.71
C ARG A 68 -3.02 -9.11 -4.24
N ARG A 69 -4.16 -9.40 -3.65
CA ARG A 69 -4.34 -9.31 -2.21
C ARG A 69 -3.52 -10.40 -1.51
N LEU A 70 -2.80 -10.03 -0.46
CA LEU A 70 -2.18 -11.00 0.44
C LEU A 70 -3.25 -11.71 1.26
N ARG A 71 -3.08 -13.02 1.44
CA ARG A 71 -3.90 -13.84 2.33
C ARG A 71 -3.51 -13.58 3.79
N ASN A 72 -4.36 -14.00 4.73
CA ASN A 72 -4.13 -13.78 6.16
C ASN A 72 -2.86 -14.46 6.69
N ASP A 73 -2.49 -15.64 6.16
CA ASP A 73 -1.23 -16.32 6.45
C ASP A 73 -0.02 -15.50 6.00
N GLU A 74 -0.08 -14.92 4.79
CA GLU A 74 1.00 -14.08 4.26
C GLU A 74 1.12 -12.76 5.03
N VAL A 75 -0.01 -12.14 5.40
CA VAL A 75 -0.01 -10.94 6.24
C VAL A 75 0.58 -11.25 7.61
N ARG A 76 0.24 -12.40 8.20
CA ARG A 76 0.81 -12.83 9.47
C ARG A 76 2.32 -13.06 9.35
N LEU A 77 2.78 -13.76 8.31
CA LEU A 77 4.21 -14.00 8.09
C LEU A 77 4.98 -12.68 7.89
N PHE A 78 4.42 -11.74 7.13
CA PHE A 78 5.02 -10.42 6.91
C PHE A 78 5.16 -9.59 8.20
N HIS A 79 4.28 -9.81 9.18
CA HIS A 79 4.29 -9.10 10.46
C HIS A 79 4.91 -9.91 11.61
N ALA A 80 5.37 -11.14 11.39
CA ALA A 80 5.97 -11.95 12.45
C ALA A 80 7.47 -11.69 12.56
N ASP A 81 7.98 -11.55 13.77
CA ASP A 81 9.41 -11.66 14.04
C ASP A 81 9.85 -13.14 14.16
N GLY A 82 11.14 -13.36 14.38
CA GLY A 82 11.69 -14.72 14.54
C GLY A 82 11.14 -15.51 15.72
N GLN A 83 10.37 -14.88 16.62
CA GLN A 83 9.69 -15.49 17.76
C GLN A 83 8.16 -15.55 17.56
N GLY A 84 7.68 -15.23 16.36
CA GLY A 84 6.25 -15.20 16.03
C GLY A 84 5.47 -14.03 16.65
N GLN A 85 6.16 -13.02 17.17
CA GLN A 85 5.52 -11.81 17.71
C GLN A 85 5.28 -10.78 16.61
N PRO A 86 4.23 -9.95 16.73
CA PRO A 86 3.94 -8.94 15.73
C PRO A 86 4.98 -7.80 15.73
N LEU A 87 5.41 -7.40 14.54
CA LEU A 87 6.26 -6.23 14.27
C LEU A 87 5.62 -5.32 13.21
N MET A 88 5.88 -4.03 13.34
CA MET A 88 5.40 -2.99 12.42
C MET A 88 6.47 -1.91 12.27
N ARG A 89 7.61 -2.30 11.70
CA ARG A 89 8.82 -1.47 11.55
C ARG A 89 8.59 -0.26 10.65
N TYR A 90 7.68 -0.38 9.68
CA TYR A 90 7.30 0.73 8.81
C TYR A 90 6.47 1.81 9.50
N ALA A 91 5.91 1.57 10.70
CA ALA A 91 5.02 2.52 11.37
C ALA A 91 5.66 3.89 11.62
N SER A 92 6.91 3.93 12.06
CA SER A 92 7.63 5.19 12.31
C SER A 92 7.84 5.98 11.02
N MET A 93 8.21 5.31 9.93
CA MET A 93 8.33 5.92 8.61
C MET A 93 6.98 6.46 8.13
N LEU A 94 5.89 5.72 8.31
CA LEU A 94 4.57 6.18 7.92
C LEU A 94 4.14 7.40 8.74
N LEU A 95 4.29 7.35 10.07
CA LEU A 95 3.95 8.48 10.95
C LEU A 95 4.77 9.74 10.69
N SER A 96 5.93 9.62 10.04
CA SER A 96 6.72 10.77 9.59
C SER A 96 6.16 11.43 8.32
N GLN A 97 5.27 10.73 7.59
CA GLN A 97 4.54 11.30 6.46
C GLN A 97 3.40 12.14 7.02
N HIS A 98 3.38 13.43 6.67
CA HIS A 98 2.35 14.39 7.06
C HIS A 98 1.08 14.21 6.21
N ASP A 99 0.57 12.97 6.12
CA ASP A 99 -0.61 12.63 5.34
C ASP A 99 -1.76 12.23 6.30
N PRO A 100 -2.93 12.90 6.21
CA PRO A 100 -4.08 12.63 7.08
C PRO A 100 -4.56 11.17 7.08
N LEU A 101 -4.32 10.41 6.00
CA LEU A 101 -4.78 9.03 5.86
C LEU A 101 -3.93 8.03 6.65
N ILE A 102 -2.70 8.39 7.01
CA ILE A 102 -1.73 7.46 7.62
C ILE A 102 -2.23 6.94 8.98
N SER A 103 -2.77 7.80 9.82
CA SER A 103 -3.27 7.40 11.14
C SER A 103 -4.41 6.39 11.00
N SER A 104 -5.35 6.62 10.08
CA SER A 104 -6.45 5.69 9.79
C SER A 104 -5.96 4.36 9.23
N LEU A 105 -5.00 4.40 8.30
CA LEU A 105 -4.36 3.20 7.74
C LEU A 105 -3.68 2.36 8.82
N LEU A 106 -2.89 2.97 9.70
CA LEU A 106 -2.20 2.28 10.79
C LEU A 106 -3.19 1.65 11.79
N MET A 107 -4.29 2.33 12.09
CA MET A 107 -5.35 1.78 12.94
C MET A 107 -6.01 0.56 12.28
N SER A 108 -6.33 0.63 10.98
CA SER A 108 -6.90 -0.50 10.23
C SER A 108 -5.96 -1.72 10.20
N ILE A 109 -4.65 -1.48 10.01
CA ILE A 109 -3.64 -2.54 10.07
C ILE A 109 -3.62 -3.15 11.48
N LEU A 110 -3.59 -2.33 12.54
CA LEU A 110 -3.56 -2.82 13.92
C LEU A 110 -4.78 -3.66 14.28
N ASP A 111 -5.97 -3.28 13.82
CA ASP A 111 -7.19 -4.06 14.04
C ASP A 111 -7.11 -5.43 13.34
N ASN A 112 -6.53 -5.49 12.13
CA ASN A 112 -6.24 -6.76 11.47
C ASN A 112 -5.21 -7.60 12.25
N LEU A 113 -4.13 -6.98 12.73
CA LEU A 113 -3.11 -7.69 13.51
C LEU A 113 -3.64 -8.23 14.84
N HIS A 114 -4.62 -7.58 15.48
CA HIS A 114 -5.27 -8.11 16.68
C HIS A 114 -5.94 -9.46 16.44
N MET A 115 -6.51 -9.67 15.25
CA MET A 115 -7.12 -10.94 14.87
C MET A 115 -6.05 -12.00 14.54
N LEU A 116 -4.95 -11.60 13.89
CA LEU A 116 -3.90 -12.52 13.45
C LEU A 116 -2.93 -12.94 14.56
N PHE A 117 -2.77 -12.11 15.60
CA PHE A 117 -1.86 -12.33 16.73
C PHE A 117 -2.61 -12.26 18.09
N PRO A 118 -3.50 -13.22 18.39
CA PRO A 118 -4.29 -13.20 19.62
C PRO A 118 -3.42 -13.23 20.89
N GLN A 119 -2.24 -13.85 20.83
CA GLN A 119 -1.31 -13.93 21.96
C GLN A 119 -0.65 -12.59 22.30
N SER A 120 -0.67 -11.62 21.38
CA SER A 120 0.04 -10.35 21.51
C SER A 120 -0.91 -9.15 21.62
N GLN A 121 -2.20 -9.38 21.90
CA GLN A 121 -3.24 -8.35 21.97
C GLN A 121 -2.87 -7.19 22.90
N LYS A 122 -2.36 -7.47 24.11
CA LYS A 122 -1.96 -6.42 25.07
C LYS A 122 -0.92 -5.46 24.47
N ARG A 123 0.07 -5.99 23.76
CA ARG A 123 1.13 -5.21 23.12
C ARG A 123 0.59 -4.39 21.94
N LEU A 124 -0.27 -4.99 21.12
CA LEU A 124 -0.91 -4.30 20.00
C LEU A 124 -1.86 -3.20 20.47
N MET A 125 -2.55 -3.39 21.59
CA MET A 125 -3.41 -2.37 22.20
C MET A 125 -2.61 -1.15 22.69
N VAL A 126 -1.42 -1.35 23.26
CA VAL A 126 -0.52 -0.25 23.63
C VAL A 126 -0.10 0.54 22.38
N MET A 127 0.26 -0.15 21.30
CA MET A 127 0.65 0.50 20.04
C MET A 127 -0.53 1.28 19.43
N ARG A 128 -1.74 0.71 19.46
CA ARG A 128 -2.99 1.36 19.04
C ARG A 128 -3.25 2.65 19.82
N ASN A 129 -3.14 2.61 21.14
CA ASN A 129 -3.35 3.78 21.98
C ASN A 129 -2.30 4.87 21.72
N ASN A 130 -1.04 4.49 21.47
CA ASN A 130 0.02 5.44 21.11
C ASN A 130 -0.28 6.16 19.78
N ILE A 131 -0.68 5.42 18.74
CA ILE A 131 -1.01 5.99 17.42
C ILE A 131 -2.26 6.87 17.51
N ALA A 132 -3.31 6.42 18.20
CA ALA A 132 -4.51 7.21 18.41
C ALA A 132 -4.19 8.54 19.11
N TRP A 133 -3.37 8.51 20.17
CA TRP A 133 -2.93 9.74 20.84
C TRP A 133 -2.17 10.68 19.91
N LYS A 134 -1.21 10.18 19.12
CA LYS A 134 -0.48 11.00 18.14
C LYS A 134 -1.39 11.64 17.08
N SER A 135 -2.44 10.94 16.66
CA SER A 135 -3.42 11.49 15.71
C SER A 135 -4.30 12.61 16.30
N ILE A 136 -4.47 12.64 17.63
CA ILE A 136 -5.24 13.68 18.33
C ILE A 136 -4.35 14.87 18.68
N VAL A 137 -3.08 14.63 19.00
CA VAL A 137 -2.16 15.64 19.54
C VAL A 137 -1.36 16.38 18.46
N GLN A 138 -1.42 15.98 17.18
CA GLN A 138 -1.00 16.86 16.08
C GLN A 138 -2.01 18.02 15.96
N PRO A 139 -1.68 19.25 16.41
CA PRO A 139 -2.53 20.40 16.22
C PRO A 139 -2.42 20.85 14.76
N ALA A 140 -3.47 21.47 14.25
CA ALA A 140 -3.46 22.21 13.00
C ALA A 140 -2.20 23.09 12.92
N GLY A 141 -1.31 22.76 11.98
CA GLY A 141 -0.27 23.64 11.47
C GLY A 141 -0.77 24.31 10.21
#